data_AF-A0A2P7NYI4-F1
#
_entry.id   AF-A0A2P7NYI4-F1
#
_cell.length_a   1.000
_cell.length_b   1.000
_cell.length_c   1.000
_cell.angle_alpha   90.00
_cell.angle_beta   90.00
_cell.angle_gamma   90.00
#
_symmetry.space_group_name_H-M   'P 1'
#
loop_
_entity.id
_entity.type
_entity.pdbx_description
1 polymer ?
#
loop_
_entity_poly.entity_id
_entity_poly.type
_entity_poly.pdbx_seq_one_letter_code
_entity_poly.pdbx_strand_id
1 'polypeptide(L)'
;MQSFWIVHFDQVFEQVVALVKKRGWEVLAVSAANGRIEATDTTAIMGFKDDVVIRIRAEGKKSRVDMRSASRVGKGDWGVNAARIRLFLSELKQ
;
A
#
# COMPACT_ATOMS: atom_id res chain seq x y z
N MET A 1 -27.80 -21.29 7.66
CA MET A 1 -26.44 -20.93 8.12
C MET A 1 -25.73 -20.22 6.99
N GLN A 2 -25.42 -18.93 7.14
CA GLN A 2 -24.55 -18.24 6.18
C GLN A 2 -23.13 -18.26 6.73
N SER A 3 -22.20 -18.79 5.96
CA SER A 3 -20.77 -18.67 6.20
C SER A 3 -20.23 -17.60 5.27
N PHE A 4 -19.64 -16.54 5.83
CA PHE A 4 -18.87 -15.58 5.06
C PHE A 4 -17.39 -15.94 5.16
N TRP A 5 -16.74 -16.19 4.03
CA TRP A 5 -15.30 -16.32 3.91
C TRP A 5 -14.84 -15.28 2.90
N ILE A 6 -14.26 -14.18 3.36
CA ILE A 6 -13.53 -13.28 2.48
C ILE A 6 -12.31 -12.72 3.22
N VAL A 7 -11.14 -13.30 2.94
CA VAL A 7 -9.83 -12.61 2.88
C VAL A 7 -8.86 -13.45 2.03
N HIS A 8 -9.17 -13.58 0.73
CA HIS A 8 -8.28 -14.20 -0.25
C HIS A 8 -7.31 -13.17 -0.85
N PHE A 9 -6.14 -13.63 -1.28
CA PHE A 9 -5.09 -12.80 -1.85
C PHE A 9 -5.61 -11.85 -2.93
N ASP A 10 -6.42 -12.34 -3.87
CA ASP A 10 -6.91 -11.56 -5.01
C ASP A 10 -7.71 -10.35 -4.55
N GLN A 11 -8.63 -10.54 -3.61
CA GLN A 11 -9.43 -9.43 -3.08
C GLN A 11 -8.58 -8.40 -2.34
N VAL A 12 -7.65 -8.85 -1.48
CA VAL A 12 -6.76 -7.92 -0.76
C VAL A 12 -5.88 -7.17 -1.76
N PHE A 13 -5.40 -7.86 -2.79
CA PHE A 13 -4.59 -7.25 -3.85
C PHE A 13 -5.37 -6.17 -4.60
N GLU A 14 -6.60 -6.48 -5.04
CA GLU A 14 -7.49 -5.52 -5.70
C GLU A 14 -7.82 -4.31 -4.83
N GLN A 15 -8.11 -4.53 -3.54
CA GLN A 15 -8.35 -3.44 -2.58
C GLN A 15 -7.13 -2.53 -2.42
N VAL A 16 -5.92 -3.11 -2.33
CA VAL A 16 -4.68 -2.33 -2.26
C VAL A 16 -4.48 -1.52 -3.54
N VAL A 17 -4.66 -2.12 -4.73
CA VAL A 17 -4.54 -1.41 -6.01
C VAL A 17 -5.54 -0.26 -6.09
N ALA A 18 -6.80 -0.50 -5.72
CA ALA A 18 -7.85 0.52 -5.72
C ALA A 18 -7.52 1.67 -4.77
N LEU A 19 -7.01 1.36 -3.57
CA LEU A 19 -6.68 2.38 -2.57
C LEU A 19 -5.48 3.23 -2.98
N VAL A 20 -4.43 2.62 -3.55
CA VAL A 20 -3.28 3.34 -4.12
C VAL A 20 -3.75 4.33 -5.20
N LYS A 21 -4.62 3.88 -6.13
CA LYS A 21 -5.19 4.74 -7.17
C LYS A 21 -6.08 5.84 -6.59
N LYS A 22 -6.94 5.52 -5.62
CA LYS A 22 -7.83 6.48 -4.95
C LYS A 22 -7.05 7.61 -4.26
N ARG A 23 -5.87 7.30 -3.72
CA ARG A 23 -4.96 8.28 -3.11
C ARG A 23 -4.20 9.15 -4.13
N GLY A 24 -4.35 8.86 -5.43
CA GLY A 24 -3.69 9.62 -6.50
C GLY A 24 -2.17 9.37 -6.56
N TRP A 25 -1.67 8.28 -5.98
CA TRP A 25 -0.26 7.93 -6.07
C TRP A 25 0.08 7.48 -7.50
N GLU A 26 1.24 7.90 -7.97
CA GLU A 26 1.76 7.50 -9.27
C GLU A 26 2.14 6.02 -9.22
N VAL A 27 1.43 5.17 -9.95
CA VAL A 27 1.70 3.72 -9.97
C VAL A 27 2.84 3.42 -10.94
N LEU A 28 3.94 2.87 -10.42
CA LEU A 28 5.11 2.50 -11.21
C LEU A 28 5.05 1.03 -11.67
N ALA A 29 4.54 0.14 -10.80
CA ALA A 29 4.40 -1.27 -11.13
C ALA A 29 3.27 -1.92 -10.33
N VAL A 30 2.55 -2.84 -10.98
CA VAL A 30 1.58 -3.74 -10.36
C VAL A 30 1.87 -5.15 -10.84
N SER A 31 2.21 -6.04 -9.92
CA SER A 31 2.51 -7.44 -10.23
C SER A 31 1.72 -8.34 -9.29
N ALA A 32 0.55 -8.80 -9.77
CA ALA A 32 -0.27 -9.76 -9.03
C ALA A 32 0.47 -11.08 -8.81
N ALA A 33 1.19 -11.56 -9.83
CA ALA A 33 1.98 -12.79 -9.74
C ALA A 33 3.02 -12.78 -8.59
N ASN A 34 3.60 -11.60 -8.32
CA ASN A 34 4.58 -11.43 -7.23
C ASN A 34 3.98 -10.81 -5.96
N GLY A 35 2.67 -10.54 -5.94
CA GLY A 35 2.00 -9.83 -4.85
C GLY A 35 2.64 -8.50 -4.53
N ARG A 36 3.04 -7.72 -5.53
CA ARG A 36 3.83 -6.49 -5.34
C ARG A 36 3.24 -5.30 -6.09
N ILE A 37 3.20 -4.16 -5.42
CA ILE A 37 2.79 -2.87 -5.98
C ILE A 37 3.86 -1.84 -5.62
N GLU A 38 4.27 -1.04 -6.60
CA GLU A 38 5.20 0.07 -6.44
C GLU A 38 4.54 1.36 -6.89
N ALA A 39 4.67 2.41 -6.08
CA ALA A 39 4.08 3.71 -6.36
C ALA A 39 4.94 4.84 -5.80
N THR A 40 4.68 6.07 -6.26
CA THR A 40 5.27 7.28 -5.73
C THR A 40 4.18 8.20 -5.19
N ASP A 41 4.34 8.65 -3.95
CA ASP A 41 3.56 9.73 -3.36
C ASP A 41 4.35 11.03 -3.46
N THR A 42 3.71 12.11 -3.92
CA THR A 42 4.34 13.44 -4.02
C THR A 42 3.67 14.38 -3.02
N THR A 43 4.45 14.86 -2.05
CA THR A 43 3.94 15.84 -1.07
C THR A 43 3.59 17.16 -1.75
N ALA A 44 2.36 17.64 -1.55
CA ALA A 44 1.84 18.80 -2.27
C ALA A 44 2.59 20.11 -1.99
N ILE A 45 3.12 20.29 -0.76
CA ILE A 45 3.71 21.56 -0.32
C ILE A 45 5.18 21.69 -0.72
N MET A 46 5.97 20.62 -0.57
CA MET A 46 7.42 20.65 -0.83
C MET A 46 7.84 19.90 -2.09
N GLY A 47 6.91 19.20 -2.77
CA GLY A 47 7.20 18.42 -3.97
C GLY A 47 8.09 17.20 -3.72
N PHE A 48 8.31 16.80 -2.46
CA PHE A 48 9.10 15.62 -2.15
C PHE A 48 8.41 14.36 -2.64
N LYS A 49 9.19 13.51 -3.30
CA LYS A 49 8.78 12.20 -3.79
C LYS A 49 9.19 11.12 -2.79
N ASP A 50 8.22 10.35 -2.35
CA ASP A 50 8.42 9.19 -1.51
C ASP A 50 8.03 7.93 -2.29
N ASP A 51 8.92 6.94 -2.32
CA ASP A 51 8.67 5.65 -2.92
C ASP A 51 7.94 4.74 -1.94
N VAL A 52 6.85 4.16 -2.41
CA VAL A 52 5.99 3.24 -1.68
C VAL A 52 6.08 1.87 -2.33
N VAL A 53 6.35 0.85 -1.50
CA VAL A 53 6.33 -0.54 -1.91
C VAL A 53 5.37 -1.29 -1.01
N ILE A 54 4.40 -1.98 -1.61
CA ILE A 54 3.44 -2.82 -0.90
C ILE A 54 3.62 -4.26 -1.38
N ARG A 55 3.72 -5.19 -0.42
CA ARG A 55 3.77 -6.63 -0.67
C ARG A 55 2.57 -7.30 -0.02
N ILE A 56 1.91 -8.17 -0.75
CA ILE A 56 0.79 -8.98 -0.30
C ILE A 56 1.21 -10.44 -0.45
N ARG A 57 0.99 -11.25 0.59
CA ARG A 57 1.29 -12.68 0.57
C ARG A 57 0.12 -13.45 1.17
N ALA A 58 -0.24 -14.56 0.54
CA ALA A 58 -1.23 -15.48 1.11
C ALA A 58 -0.62 -16.21 2.31
N GLU A 59 -1.36 -16.26 3.41
CA GLU A 59 -1.04 -16.98 4.64
C GLU A 59 -2.27 -17.81 5.05
N GLY A 60 -2.40 -18.99 4.44
CA GLY A 60 -3.56 -19.86 4.61
C GLY A 60 -4.84 -19.21 4.06
N LYS A 61 -5.82 -18.96 4.93
CA LYS A 61 -7.09 -18.30 4.59
C LYS A 61 -7.06 -16.77 4.74
N LYS A 62 -5.89 -16.20 4.99
CA LYS A 62 -5.69 -14.76 5.20
C LYS A 62 -4.60 -14.26 4.25
N SER A 63 -4.45 -12.95 4.16
CA SER A 63 -3.34 -12.31 3.47
C SER A 63 -2.59 -11.37 4.41
N ARG A 64 -1.26 -11.41 4.33
CA ARG A 64 -0.38 -10.47 5.02
C ARG A 64 -0.02 -9.34 4.07
N VAL A 65 -0.17 -8.10 4.55
CA VAL A 65 0.20 -6.88 3.81
C VAL A 65 1.38 -6.21 4.52
N ASP A 66 2.50 -6.12 3.82
CA ASP A 66 3.68 -5.38 4.24
C ASP A 66 3.84 -4.13 3.39
N MET A 67 4.13 -3.00 4.03
CA MET A 67 4.32 -1.73 3.34
C MET A 67 5.61 -1.05 3.79
N ARG A 68 6.35 -0.49 2.83
CA ARG A 68 7.48 0.40 3.05
C ARG A 68 7.20 1.72 2.35
N SER A 69 7.60 2.82 2.97
CA SER A 69 7.59 4.17 2.41
C SER A 69 8.94 4.82 2.71
N ALA A 70 9.60 5.41 1.71
CA ALA A 70 10.92 6.02 1.88
C ALA A 70 11.10 7.25 0.98
N SER A 71 11.68 8.31 1.52
CA SER A 71 11.92 9.55 0.76
C SER A 71 13.16 9.47 -0.13
N ARG A 72 13.08 10.02 -1.35
CA ARG A 72 14.22 10.06 -2.29
C ARG A 72 15.32 11.05 -1.88
N VAL A 73 14.99 12.05 -1.05
CA VAL A 73 15.91 13.15 -0.69
C VAL A 73 16.63 12.95 0.65
N GLY A 74 16.25 11.94 1.45
CA GLY A 74 17.04 11.44 2.59
C GLY A 74 17.27 12.37 3.79
N LYS A 75 16.81 13.63 3.79
CA LYS A 75 17.11 14.63 4.84
C LYS A 75 16.24 14.56 6.11
N GLY A 76 15.56 13.44 6.34
CA GLY A 76 14.59 13.26 7.42
C GLY A 76 13.15 13.46 6.95
N ASP A 77 12.28 12.52 7.31
CA ASP A 77 10.88 12.50 6.88
C ASP A 77 9.89 13.04 7.93
N TRP A 78 10.37 13.43 9.11
CA TRP A 78 9.57 13.93 10.25
C TRP A 78 8.36 13.05 10.59
N GLY A 79 8.45 11.74 10.34
CA GLY A 79 7.36 10.80 10.55
C GLY A 79 6.29 10.76 9.46
N VAL A 80 6.44 11.52 8.36
CA VAL A 80 5.51 11.51 7.21
C VAL A 80 5.36 10.10 6.62
N ASN A 81 6.47 9.38 6.41
CA ASN A 81 6.43 8.01 5.90
C ASN A 81 5.70 7.06 6.87
N ALA A 82 5.96 7.19 8.17
CA ALA A 82 5.30 6.37 9.17
C ALA A 82 3.79 6.68 9.27
N ALA A 83 3.42 7.96 9.19
CA ALA A 83 2.02 8.39 9.15
C ALA A 83 1.31 7.87 7.90
N ARG A 84 1.96 7.93 6.73
CA ARG A 84 1.45 7.38 5.47
C ARG A 84 1.12 5.90 5.60
N ILE A 85 2.07 5.11 6.12
CA ILE A 85 1.88 3.66 6.31
C ILE A 85 0.69 3.39 7.25
N ARG A 86 0.62 4.07 8.40
CA ARG A 86 -0.47 3.89 9.36
C ARG A 86 -1.83 4.22 8.77
N LEU A 87 -1.95 5.36 8.10
CA LEU A 87 -3.21 5.80 7.48
C LEU A 87 -3.65 4.82 6.39
N PHE A 88 -2.74 4.43 5.49
CA PHE A 88 -3.02 3.48 4.42
C PHE A 88 -3.54 2.14 4.96
N LEU A 89 -2.85 1.57 5.96
CA LEU A 89 -3.25 0.30 6.57
C LEU A 89 -4.54 0.41 7.39
N SER A 90 -4.87 1.58 7.95
CA SER A 90 -6.15 1.80 8.63
C SER A 90 -7.33 1.90 7.67
N GLU A 91 -7.13 2.46 6.48
CA GLU A 91 -8.14 2.54 5.43
C GLU A 91 -8.39 1.19 4.77
N LEU A 92 -7.34 0.38 4.60
CA LEU A 92 -7.45 -0.97 4.03
C LEU A 92 -8.21 -1.96 4.93
N LYS A 93 -8.27 -1.71 6.24
CA LYS A 93 -8.94 -2.58 7.22
C LYS A 93 -10.46 -2.33 7.34
N GLN A 94 -10.98 -1.31 6.67
CA GLN A 94 -12.41 -0.97 6.66
C GLN A 94 -13.12 -1.74 5.54
#